data_AF-A0A7R9ZV30-F1
#
_entry.id   AF-A0A7R9ZV30-F1
#
_cell.length_a   1.000
_cell.length_b   1.000
_cell.length_c   1.000
_cell.angle_alpha   90.00
_cell.angle_beta   90.00
_cell.angle_gamma   90.00
#
_symmetry.space_group_name_H-M   'P 1'
#
loop_
_entity.id
_entity.type
_entity.pdbx_description
1 polymer ?
#
loop_
_entity_poly.entity_id
_entity_poly.type
_entity_poly.pdbx_seq_one_letter_code
_entity_poly.pdbx_strand_id
1 'polypeptide(L)'
;QTPGAGEVRLRARLDVLSHGEREDFWSLSDCCTPRTKSACGVWLTNAISLGPQAEESGVFAIGCRFNHSCMPNVTCSWLPGAGVEVFHAARDISPGDEL
;
A
#
# COMPACT_ATOMS: atom_id res chain seq x y z
N GLN A 1 -19.12 -17.71 -5.52
CA GLN A 1 -19.07 -17.01 -4.22
C GLN A 1 -19.23 -15.53 -4.52
N THR A 2 -20.22 -14.88 -3.94
CA THR A 2 -20.42 -13.43 -4.11
C THR A 2 -19.26 -12.70 -3.44
N PRO A 3 -18.66 -11.67 -4.07
CA PRO A 3 -17.65 -10.84 -3.44
C PRO A 3 -18.16 -10.30 -2.09
N GLY A 4 -17.32 -10.33 -1.05
CA GLY A 4 -17.64 -9.70 0.23
C GLY A 4 -17.82 -8.18 0.06
N ALA A 5 -18.52 -7.52 1.00
CA ALA A 5 -18.80 -6.09 0.92
C ALA A 5 -17.54 -5.22 0.75
N GLY A 6 -16.41 -5.61 1.36
CA GLY A 6 -15.13 -4.94 1.20
C GLY A 6 -14.56 -5.01 -0.23
N GLU A 7 -14.70 -6.16 -0.89
CA GLU A 7 -14.20 -6.37 -2.26
C GLU A 7 -14.97 -5.48 -3.24
N VAL A 8 -16.29 -5.40 -3.07
CA VAL A 8 -17.15 -4.53 -3.89
C VAL A 8 -16.75 -3.07 -3.73
N ARG A 9 -16.55 -2.60 -2.49
CA ARG A 9 -16.17 -1.21 -2.21
C ARG A 9 -14.80 -0.85 -2.79
N LEU A 10 -13.81 -1.74 -2.66
CA LEU A 10 -12.48 -1.52 -3.19
C LEU A 10 -12.47 -1.49 -4.73
N ARG A 11 -13.17 -2.42 -5.38
CA ARG A 11 -13.30 -2.43 -6.84
C ARG A 11 -13.95 -1.16 -7.38
N ALA A 12 -15.05 -0.71 -6.75
CA ALA A 12 -15.69 0.55 -7.12
C ALA A 12 -14.75 1.76 -7.00
N ARG A 13 -13.80 1.74 -6.03
CA ARG A 13 -12.79 2.77 -5.91
C ARG A 13 -11.71 2.68 -6.99
N LEU A 14 -11.31 1.47 -7.39
CA LEU A 14 -10.37 1.26 -8.50
C LEU A 14 -10.95 1.71 -9.84
N ASP A 15 -12.26 1.57 -10.04
CA ASP A 15 -12.93 1.96 -11.30
C ASP A 15 -12.80 3.45 -11.63
N VAL A 16 -12.68 4.31 -10.60
CA VAL A 16 -12.50 5.76 -10.78
C VAL A 16 -11.03 6.21 -10.90
N LEU A 17 -10.08 5.29 -10.73
CA LEU A 17 -8.65 5.58 -10.92
C LEU A 17 -8.28 5.55 -12.41
N SER A 18 -7.15 6.15 -12.75
CA SER A 18 -6.55 6.01 -14.08
C SER A 18 -6.14 4.56 -14.36
N HIS A 19 -5.89 4.25 -15.63
CA HIS A 19 -5.40 2.92 -16.02
C HIS A 19 -4.09 2.56 -15.32
N GLY A 20 -3.12 3.49 -15.30
CA GLY A 20 -1.82 3.27 -14.67
C GLY A 20 -1.94 3.01 -13.16
N GLU A 21 -2.73 3.81 -12.44
CA GLU A 21 -2.95 3.59 -10.99
C GLU A 21 -3.60 2.24 -10.69
N ARG A 22 -4.53 1.77 -11.55
CA ARG A 22 -5.10 0.43 -11.42
C ARG A 22 -4.07 -0.66 -11.67
N GLU A 23 -3.26 -0.53 -12.71
CA GLU A 23 -2.19 -1.49 -13.01
C GLU A 23 -1.19 -1.58 -11.86
N ASP A 24 -0.78 -0.43 -11.33
CA ASP A 24 0.10 -0.32 -10.18
C ASP A 24 -0.48 -1.04 -8.96
N PHE A 25 -1.75 -0.81 -8.64
CA PHE A 25 -2.45 -1.52 -7.57
C PHE A 25 -2.47 -3.04 -7.80
N TRP A 26 -2.85 -3.48 -9.00
CA TRP A 26 -2.92 -4.91 -9.32
C TRP A 26 -1.55 -5.57 -9.48
N SER A 27 -0.45 -4.81 -9.50
CA SER A 27 0.91 -5.35 -9.49
C SER A 27 1.37 -5.79 -8.09
N LEU A 28 0.74 -5.29 -7.01
CA LEU A 28 1.11 -5.58 -5.61
C LEU A 28 0.70 -6.98 -5.13
N SER A 29 1.32 -7.53 -4.09
CA SER A 29 1.04 -8.90 -3.61
C SER A 29 -0.38 -9.09 -3.05
N ASP A 30 -0.90 -10.32 -3.10
CA ASP A 30 -2.22 -10.72 -2.57
C ASP A 30 -2.08 -11.95 -1.64
N CYS A 31 -2.49 -11.81 -0.37
CA CYS A 31 -2.42 -12.86 0.66
C CYS A 31 -3.54 -13.91 0.60
N CYS A 32 -4.60 -13.69 -0.18
CA CYS A 32 -5.78 -14.54 -0.29
C CYS A 32 -5.67 -15.58 -1.43
N THR A 33 -4.52 -15.67 -2.10
CA THR A 33 -4.23 -16.66 -3.16
C THR A 33 -4.00 -18.06 -2.54
N PRO A 34 -4.66 -19.12 -3.06
CA PRO A 34 -4.40 -19.60 -4.42
C PRO A 34 -5.56 -19.37 -5.43
N ARG A 35 -6.50 -18.46 -5.15
CA ARG A 35 -7.56 -18.05 -6.10
C ARG A 35 -7.11 -16.90 -7.01
N THR A 36 -7.98 -16.49 -7.94
CA THR A 36 -7.86 -15.22 -8.67
C THR A 36 -7.61 -14.06 -7.70
N LYS A 37 -6.69 -13.17 -8.07
CA LYS A 37 -6.35 -11.97 -7.30
C LYS A 37 -7.59 -11.14 -6.96
N SER A 38 -7.63 -10.62 -5.74
CA SER A 38 -8.73 -9.87 -5.14
C SER A 38 -8.26 -8.50 -4.67
N ALA A 39 -9.14 -7.50 -4.75
CA ALA A 39 -8.80 -6.16 -4.28
C ALA A 39 -8.62 -6.15 -2.75
N CYS A 40 -9.43 -6.92 -2.03
CA CYS A 40 -9.30 -7.13 -0.59
C CYS A 40 -7.97 -7.77 -0.22
N GLY A 41 -7.55 -8.81 -0.93
CA GLY A 41 -6.28 -9.48 -0.63
C GLY A 41 -5.08 -8.58 -0.88
N VAL A 42 -5.10 -7.79 -1.96
CA VAL A 42 -4.10 -6.74 -2.19
C VAL A 42 -4.12 -5.70 -1.06
N TRP A 43 -5.30 -5.20 -0.69
CA TRP A 43 -5.43 -4.22 0.39
C TRP A 43 -4.89 -4.74 1.72
N LEU A 44 -5.32 -5.93 2.14
CA LEU A 44 -4.92 -6.56 3.41
C LEU A 44 -3.41 -6.83 3.49
N THR A 45 -2.75 -7.00 2.34
CA THR A 45 -1.31 -7.27 2.28
C THR A 45 -0.48 -5.99 2.29
N ASN A 46 -0.98 -4.90 1.72
CA ASN A 46 -0.15 -3.73 1.37
C ASN A 46 -0.57 -2.42 2.05
N ALA A 47 -1.77 -2.34 2.64
CA ALA A 47 -2.25 -1.08 3.20
C ALA A 47 -1.38 -0.59 4.37
N ILE A 48 -1.06 0.71 4.35
CA ILE A 48 -0.27 1.41 5.36
C ILE A 48 -1.21 2.35 6.13
N SER A 49 -1.15 2.30 7.46
CA SER A 49 -1.90 3.25 8.32
C SER A 49 -1.41 4.68 8.08
N LEU A 50 -2.33 5.64 8.01
CA LEU A 50 -2.03 7.06 7.75
C LEU A 50 -1.50 7.78 9.00
N GLY A 51 -0.48 7.20 9.64
CA GLY A 51 0.14 7.66 10.88
C GLY A 51 -0.10 6.75 12.09
N PRO A 52 0.58 7.00 13.24
CA PRO A 52 0.66 6.07 14.37
C PRO A 52 -0.67 5.77 15.08
N GLN A 53 -1.67 6.64 14.94
CA GLN A 53 -2.98 6.52 15.59
C GLN A 53 -4.14 6.65 14.59
N ALA A 54 -3.86 6.46 13.30
CA ALA A 54 -4.88 6.63 12.27
C ALA A 54 -5.83 5.44 12.23
N GLU A 55 -7.14 5.73 12.18
CA GLU A 55 -8.18 4.76 11.84
C GLU A 55 -8.23 4.49 10.32
N GLU A 56 -7.61 5.38 9.54
CA GLU A 56 -7.55 5.30 8.09
C GLU A 56 -6.23 4.67 7.61
N SER A 57 -6.30 4.03 6.44
CA SER A 57 -5.16 3.41 5.78
C SER A 57 -5.24 3.67 4.27
N GLY A 58 -4.09 3.60 3.60
CA GLY A 58 -3.98 3.77 2.17
C GLY A 58 -3.09 2.72 1.53
N VAL A 59 -3.22 2.55 0.21
CA VAL A 59 -2.27 1.76 -0.58
C VAL A 59 -1.45 2.73 -1.42
N PHE A 60 -0.14 2.69 -1.24
CA PHE A 60 0.82 3.57 -1.90
C PHE A 60 1.72 2.71 -2.79
N ALA A 61 1.43 2.62 -4.09
CA ALA A 61 2.01 1.61 -4.98
C ALA A 61 3.55 1.50 -4.95
N ILE A 62 4.24 2.62 -4.76
CA ILE A 62 5.70 2.64 -4.59
C ILE A 62 6.08 2.25 -3.16
N GLY A 63 5.49 2.89 -2.15
CA GLY A 63 5.80 2.65 -0.73
C GLY A 63 5.52 1.23 -0.26
N CYS A 64 4.47 0.58 -0.78
CA CYS A 64 4.11 -0.81 -0.47
C CYS A 64 5.16 -1.84 -0.93
N ARG A 65 6.19 -1.43 -1.69
CA ARG A 65 7.29 -2.32 -2.10
C ARG A 65 8.44 -2.36 -1.11
N PHE A 66 8.49 -1.43 -0.15
CA PHE A 66 9.52 -1.44 0.88
C PHE A 66 9.27 -2.59 1.85
N ASN A 67 10.33 -3.31 2.18
CA ASN A 67 10.22 -4.47 3.06
C ASN A 67 10.20 -4.04 4.53
N HIS A 68 9.59 -4.87 5.37
CA HIS A 68 9.63 -4.64 6.81
C HIS A 68 11.01 -4.97 7.40
N SER A 69 11.50 -4.10 8.29
CA SER A 69 12.68 -4.34 9.11
C SER A 69 12.46 -3.82 10.53
N CYS A 70 12.93 -4.56 11.54
CA CYS A 70 12.95 -4.08 12.93
C CYS A 70 13.99 -2.96 13.15
N MET A 71 14.94 -2.80 12.22
CA MET A 71 15.95 -1.74 12.22
C MET A 71 15.98 -1.06 10.85
N PRO A 72 14.91 -0.34 10.49
CA PRO A 72 14.75 0.21 9.14
C PRO A 72 15.73 1.37 8.89
N ASN A 73 16.10 1.59 7.63
CA ASN A 73 16.84 2.79 7.21
C ASN A 73 15.91 3.89 6.67
N VAL A 74 14.62 3.60 6.49
CA VAL A 74 13.58 4.54 6.10
C VAL A 74 12.46 4.56 7.14
N THR A 75 11.93 5.75 7.44
CA THR A 75 10.69 5.93 8.21
C THR A 75 9.65 6.66 7.36
N CYS A 76 8.38 6.58 7.72
CA CYS A 76 7.30 7.21 6.98
C CYS A 76 6.48 8.17 7.87
N SER A 77 5.93 9.21 7.25
CA SER A 77 5.02 10.15 7.89
C SER A 77 3.90 10.56 6.93
N TRP A 78 2.66 10.48 7.41
CA TRP A 78 1.49 10.96 6.68
C TRP A 78 1.38 12.50 6.71
N LEU A 79 1.25 13.12 5.54
CA LEU A 79 0.96 14.55 5.40
C LEU A 79 -0.50 14.75 4.93
N PRO A 80 -1.47 14.95 5.85
CA PRO A 80 -2.89 14.99 5.50
C PRO A 80 -3.26 16.13 4.56
N GLY A 81 -2.61 17.29 4.68
CA GLY A 81 -2.88 18.45 3.83
C GLY A 81 -2.51 18.24 2.35
N ALA A 82 -1.59 17.31 2.07
CA ALA A 82 -1.16 16.98 0.72
C ALA A 82 -1.68 15.61 0.25
N GLY A 83 -2.21 14.79 1.16
CA GLY A 83 -2.69 13.45 0.84
C GLY A 83 -1.56 12.49 0.44
N VAL A 84 -0.35 12.66 1.01
CA VAL A 84 0.84 11.88 0.65
C VAL A 84 1.49 11.24 1.86
N GLU A 85 2.00 10.02 1.65
CA GLU A 85 2.93 9.37 2.56
C GLU A 85 4.36 9.80 2.18
N VAL A 86 5.09 10.34 3.14
CA VAL A 86 6.47 10.79 2.92
C VAL A 86 7.44 9.82 3.57
N PHE A 87 8.37 9.31 2.78
CA PHE A 87 9.44 8.44 3.24
C PHE A 87 10.72 9.24 3.49
N HIS A 88 11.29 9.12 4.69
CA HIS A 88 12.47 9.84 5.15
C HIS A 88 13.59 8.84 5.43
N ALA A 89 14.82 9.16 5.02
CA ALA A 89 15.98 8.42 5.48
C ALA A 89 16.13 8.61 7.01
N ALA A 90 16.17 7.50 7.75
CA ALA A 90 16.36 7.48 9.20
C ALA A 90 17.85 7.35 9.59
N ARG A 91 18.71 7.00 8.62
CA ARG A 91 20.17 6.91 8.71
C ARG A 91 20.77 7.02 7.31
N ASP A 92 22.09 7.08 7.20
CA ASP A 92 22.77 7.07 5.91
C ASP A 92 22.43 5.82 5.09
N ILE A 93 22.20 5.99 3.79
CA ILE A 93 21.84 4.94 2.84
C ILE A 93 22.85 4.99 1.70
N SER A 94 23.54 3.87 1.48
CA SER A 94 24.52 3.73 0.41
C SER A 94 23.85 3.28 -0.90
N PRO A 95 24.44 3.57 -2.07
CA PRO A 95 23.95 3.05 -3.34
C PRO A 95 23.89 1.51 -3.32
N GLY A 96 22.72 0.96 -3.64
CA GLY A 96 22.47 -0.49 -3.65
C GLY A 96 21.91 -1.04 -2.33
N ASP A 97 21.83 -0.23 -1.27
CA ASP A 97 21.11 -0.62 -0.06
C ASP A 97 19.62 -0.80 -0.38
N GLU A 98 19.03 -1.84 0.20
CA GLU A 98 17.58 -1.98 0.25
C GLU A 98 16.98 -0.92 1.16
N LEU A 99 15.80 -0.40 0.78
CA LEU A 99 15.03 0.59 1.52
C LEU A 99 13.95 -0.08 2.38
#